data_AF-A0A646KKR7-F1
#
_entry.id   AF-A0A646KKR7-F1
#
_cell.length_a   1.000
_cell.length_b   1.000
_cell.length_c   1.000
_cell.angle_alpha   90.00
_cell.angle_beta   90.00
_cell.angle_gamma   90.00
#
_symmetry.space_group_name_H-M   'P 1'
#
loop_
_entity.id
_entity.type
_entity.pdbx_description
1 polymer ?
#
loop_
_entity_poly.entity_id
_entity_poly.type
_entity_poly.pdbx_seq_one_letter_code
_entity_poly.pdbx_strand_id
1 'polypeptide(L)'
;MGAGAALTLAAGAVVWAVMTHSNPPSSDAAFDNVNNNRLKTDALLESGLLQARYQDIPNAKATFKRVLTLDPKNKLAWYNLGVLAQNEGHRADAHKAYDAALKTDPSYTSALFNKALLLKTDDPDGALKLLRRAVAADPKAATAYFHIGETLARKGRDEQARDAYRQAVELNSSLRSQVPESYRESVASGRSSNESTEADESTEDAANSEADESTEDAVNSETPDR
;
A
#
# COMPACT_ATOMS: atom_id res chain seq x y z
N MET A 1 -36.03 60.40 44.53
CA MET A 1 -37.11 59.43 44.80
C MET A 1 -37.16 58.48 43.62
N GLY A 2 -36.92 57.18 43.68
CA GLY A 2 -36.55 56.19 44.68
C GLY A 2 -36.42 54.86 43.91
N ALA A 3 -35.45 54.02 44.28
CA ALA A 3 -35.17 52.61 43.95
C ALA A 3 -36.10 51.88 42.95
N GLY A 4 -35.65 51.10 41.96
CA GLY A 4 -34.57 50.11 42.00
C GLY A 4 -35.13 48.73 42.38
N ALA A 5 -35.26 47.82 41.41
CA ALA A 5 -35.21 46.36 41.61
C ALA A 5 -35.20 45.64 40.26
N ALA A 6 -34.07 45.00 39.95
CA ALA A 6 -33.98 43.92 38.98
C ALA A 6 -34.56 42.64 39.59
N LEU A 7 -35.32 41.87 38.81
CA LEU A 7 -35.64 40.48 39.14
C LEU A 7 -35.49 39.63 37.87
N THR A 8 -34.35 38.97 37.77
CA THR A 8 -34.20 37.73 37.00
C THR A 8 -34.88 36.60 37.75
N LEU A 9 -35.70 35.79 37.06
CA LEU A 9 -35.68 34.32 37.14
C LEU A 9 -36.72 33.66 36.22
N ALA A 10 -36.22 32.64 35.51
CA ALA A 10 -36.82 31.33 35.22
C ALA A 10 -38.08 31.18 34.36
N ALA A 11 -37.86 30.45 33.26
CA ALA A 11 -38.61 29.28 32.80
C ALA A 11 -40.11 29.42 32.44
N GLY A 12 -40.40 29.13 31.16
CA GLY A 12 -41.66 28.49 30.76
C GLY A 12 -42.64 29.37 29.99
N ALA A 13 -42.64 29.26 28.66
CA ALA A 13 -43.79 29.44 27.76
C ALA A 13 -43.31 29.12 26.33
N VAL A 14 -43.48 27.89 25.83
CA VAL A 14 -44.60 27.48 24.98
C VAL A 14 -44.82 28.44 23.81
N VAL A 15 -44.18 28.15 22.68
CA VAL A 15 -44.55 28.69 21.37
C VAL A 15 -45.08 27.53 20.53
N TRP A 16 -46.37 27.57 20.19
CA TRP A 16 -47.00 26.64 19.26
C TRP A 16 -46.59 27.02 17.83
N ALA A 17 -45.87 26.13 17.14
CA ALA A 17 -45.61 26.25 15.71
C ALA A 17 -45.91 24.90 15.03
N VAL A 18 -47.05 24.86 14.34
CA VAL A 18 -47.53 23.94 13.30
C VAL A 18 -46.75 22.62 13.17
N MET A 19 -47.28 21.56 13.79
CA MET A 19 -46.83 20.17 13.60
C MET A 19 -47.26 19.65 12.21
N THR A 20 -46.36 19.69 11.24
CA THR A 20 -46.31 18.58 10.27
C THR A 20 -45.61 17.43 10.99
N HIS A 21 -46.35 16.38 11.36
CA HIS A 21 -45.80 15.17 11.96
C HIS A 21 -45.00 14.39 10.89
N SER A 22 -43.82 14.88 10.54
CA SER A 22 -42.83 14.06 9.84
C SER A 22 -42.10 13.27 10.92
N ASN A 23 -42.60 12.07 11.23
CA ASN A 23 -41.86 11.11 12.04
C ASN A 23 -40.47 10.95 11.42
N PRO A 24 -39.36 11.09 12.17
CA PRO A 24 -38.06 10.69 11.66
C PRO A 24 -38.16 9.21 11.24
N PRO A 25 -37.58 8.80 10.10
CA PRO A 25 -37.63 7.40 9.69
C PRO A 25 -37.16 6.53 10.87
N SER A 26 -37.90 5.46 11.15
CA SER A 26 -37.49 4.49 12.18
C SER A 26 -36.06 4.03 11.92
N SER A 27 -35.32 3.68 12.98
CA SER A 27 -33.94 3.17 12.87
C SER A 27 -33.83 2.06 11.81
N ASP A 28 -34.87 1.25 11.69
CA ASP A 28 -34.98 0.14 10.75
C ASP A 28 -35.07 0.64 9.30
N ALA A 29 -35.90 1.65 9.01
CA ALA A 29 -36.03 2.22 7.67
C ALA A 29 -34.76 3.00 7.23
N ALA A 30 -34.07 3.66 8.17
CA ALA A 30 -32.80 4.31 7.89
C ALA A 30 -31.68 3.29 7.63
N PHE A 31 -31.63 2.21 8.42
CA PHE A 31 -30.67 1.11 8.24
C PHE A 31 -30.90 0.36 6.92
N ASP A 32 -32.15 0.04 6.60
CA ASP A 32 -32.52 -0.60 5.34
C ASP A 32 -32.17 0.26 4.13
N ASN A 33 -32.35 1.59 4.21
CA ASN A 33 -31.96 2.52 3.14
C ASN A 33 -30.44 2.57 2.94
N VAL A 34 -29.66 2.62 4.03
CA VAL A 34 -28.19 2.59 3.95
C VAL A 34 -27.70 1.28 3.34
N ASN A 35 -28.26 0.14 3.76
CA ASN A 35 -27.91 -1.17 3.21
C ASN A 35 -28.29 -1.28 1.73
N ASN A 36 -29.48 -0.82 1.35
CA ASN A 36 -29.93 -0.80 -0.04
C ASN A 36 -29.02 0.08 -0.92
N ASN A 37 -28.61 1.24 -0.42
CA ASN A 37 -27.69 2.12 -1.14
C ASN A 37 -26.30 1.50 -1.27
N ARG A 38 -25.80 0.83 -0.24
CA ARG A 38 -24.52 0.11 -0.29
C ARG A 38 -24.57 -1.02 -1.33
N LEU A 39 -25.57 -1.90 -1.26
CA LEU A 39 -25.74 -2.99 -2.24
C LEU A 39 -25.85 -2.46 -3.67
N LYS A 40 -26.58 -1.37 -3.88
CA LYS A 40 -26.69 -0.70 -5.17
C LYS A 40 -25.37 -0.10 -5.64
N THR A 41 -24.60 0.49 -4.72
CA THR A 41 -23.27 1.06 -5.01
C THR A 41 -22.31 -0.03 -5.45
N ASP A 42 -22.27 -1.16 -4.74
CA ASP A 42 -21.42 -2.31 -5.07
C ASP A 42 -21.80 -2.91 -6.43
N ALA A 43 -23.11 -3.12 -6.69
CA ALA A 43 -23.58 -3.61 -7.99
C ALA A 43 -23.25 -2.66 -9.16
N LEU A 44 -23.39 -1.34 -8.94
CA LEU A 44 -22.99 -0.35 -9.95
C LEU A 44 -21.48 -0.34 -10.17
N LEU A 45 -20.68 -0.52 -9.11
CA LEU A 45 -19.23 -0.59 -9.24
C LEU A 45 -18.81 -1.77 -10.11
N GLU A 46 -19.36 -2.96 -9.85
CA GLU A 46 -19.11 -4.17 -10.66
C GLU A 46 -19.53 -3.96 -12.13
N SER A 47 -20.70 -3.36 -12.35
CA SER A 47 -21.16 -3.03 -13.71
C SER A 47 -20.20 -2.08 -14.43
N GLY A 48 -19.71 -1.04 -13.74
CA GLY A 48 -18.76 -0.09 -14.30
C GLY A 48 -17.41 -0.73 -14.63
N LEU A 49 -16.94 -1.65 -13.79
CA LEU A 49 -15.72 -2.43 -14.03
C LEU A 49 -15.87 -3.34 -15.25
N LEU A 50 -17.01 -4.02 -15.40
CA LEU A 50 -17.30 -4.85 -16.58
C LEU A 50 -17.34 -4.01 -17.86
N GLN A 51 -18.03 -2.87 -17.84
CA GLN A 51 -18.08 -1.93 -18.97
C GLN A 51 -16.67 -1.47 -19.37
N ALA A 52 -15.83 -1.09 -18.41
CA ALA A 52 -14.44 -0.71 -18.65
C ALA A 52 -13.63 -1.86 -19.27
N ARG A 53 -13.81 -3.09 -18.76
CA ARG A 53 -13.15 -4.29 -19.30
C ARG A 53 -13.54 -4.57 -20.76
N TYR A 54 -14.81 -4.36 -21.11
CA TYR A 54 -15.31 -4.51 -22.48
C TYR A 54 -15.12 -3.26 -23.36
N GLN A 55 -14.33 -2.29 -22.90
CA GLN A 55 -14.03 -1.04 -23.63
C GLN A 55 -15.25 -0.16 -23.92
N ASP A 56 -16.34 -0.34 -23.18
CA ASP A 56 -17.49 0.57 -23.19
C ASP A 56 -17.21 1.77 -22.27
N ILE A 57 -16.24 2.59 -22.69
CA ILE A 57 -15.71 3.71 -21.92
C ILE A 57 -16.79 4.75 -21.55
N PRO A 58 -17.71 5.15 -22.45
CA PRO A 58 -18.75 6.12 -22.13
C PRO A 58 -19.68 5.63 -21.01
N ASN A 59 -20.14 4.38 -21.08
CA ASN A 59 -21.02 3.83 -20.07
C ASN A 59 -20.29 3.58 -18.75
N ALA A 60 -19.04 3.08 -18.79
CA ALA A 60 -18.23 2.89 -17.59
C ALA A 60 -18.10 4.19 -16.79
N LYS A 61 -17.79 5.30 -17.46
CA LYS A 61 -17.71 6.63 -16.82
C LYS A 61 -19.05 7.07 -16.22
N ALA A 62 -20.14 6.91 -16.96
CA ALA A 62 -21.47 7.26 -16.48
C ALA A 62 -21.82 6.44 -15.23
N THR A 63 -21.52 5.15 -15.24
CA THR A 63 -21.74 4.24 -14.11
C THR A 63 -20.89 4.62 -12.90
N PHE A 64 -19.59 4.88 -13.06
CA PHE A 64 -18.76 5.35 -11.93
C PHE A 64 -19.23 6.71 -11.37
N LYS A 65 -19.70 7.63 -12.22
CA LYS A 65 -20.31 8.88 -11.73
C LYS A 65 -21.60 8.62 -10.93
N ARG A 66 -22.40 7.62 -11.30
CA ARG A 66 -23.57 7.19 -10.52
C ARG A 66 -23.16 6.58 -9.19
N VAL A 67 -22.10 5.76 -9.16
CA VAL A 67 -21.50 5.27 -7.89
C VAL A 67 -21.17 6.45 -6.99
N LEU A 68 -20.50 7.48 -7.52
CA LEU A 68 -20.13 8.68 -6.76
C LEU A 68 -21.30 9.58 -6.34
N THR A 69 -22.46 9.44 -6.97
CA THR A 69 -23.69 10.11 -6.52
C THR A 69 -24.26 9.43 -5.27
N LEU A 70 -24.11 8.11 -5.15
CA LEU A 70 -24.57 7.34 -3.99
C LEU A 70 -23.54 7.32 -2.86
N ASP A 71 -22.25 7.18 -3.22
CA ASP A 71 -21.11 7.22 -2.31
C ASP A 71 -20.02 8.15 -2.87
N PRO A 72 -20.05 9.45 -2.50
CA PRO A 72 -19.08 10.44 -2.96
C PRO A 72 -17.64 10.15 -2.54
N LYS A 73 -17.44 9.28 -1.55
CA LYS A 73 -16.11 8.91 -1.03
C LYS A 73 -15.61 7.60 -1.64
N ASN A 74 -16.32 6.99 -2.58
CA ASN A 74 -15.92 5.71 -3.16
C ASN A 74 -14.56 5.81 -3.88
N LYS A 75 -13.50 5.32 -3.23
CA LYS A 75 -12.13 5.42 -3.75
C LYS A 75 -11.93 4.63 -5.06
N LEU A 76 -12.64 3.52 -5.23
CA LEU A 76 -12.54 2.66 -6.42
C LEU A 76 -13.16 3.35 -7.64
N ALA A 77 -14.32 3.99 -7.49
CA ALA A 77 -14.94 4.76 -8.57
C ALA A 77 -14.08 5.96 -8.98
N TRP A 78 -13.53 6.71 -8.01
CA TRP A 78 -12.60 7.81 -8.30
C TRP A 78 -11.34 7.30 -9.03
N TYR A 79 -10.73 6.22 -8.56
CA TYR A 79 -9.56 5.62 -9.20
C TYR A 79 -9.85 5.19 -10.65
N ASN A 80 -10.95 4.48 -10.88
CA ASN A 80 -11.30 4.02 -12.23
C ASN A 80 -11.63 5.18 -13.17
N LEU A 81 -12.30 6.24 -12.71
CA LEU A 81 -12.45 7.46 -13.51
C LEU A 81 -11.09 8.08 -13.87
N GLY A 82 -10.13 8.04 -12.95
CA GLY A 82 -8.76 8.49 -13.20
C GLY A 82 -8.04 7.67 -14.27
N VAL A 83 -8.15 6.35 -14.22
CA VAL A 83 -7.60 5.43 -15.23
C VAL A 83 -8.22 5.69 -16.60
N LEU A 84 -9.54 5.81 -16.67
CA LEU A 84 -10.25 6.08 -17.94
C LEU A 84 -9.86 7.44 -18.53
N ALA A 85 -9.75 8.49 -17.69
CA ALA A 85 -9.30 9.81 -18.12
C ALA A 85 -7.85 9.78 -18.62
N GLN A 86 -6.97 9.03 -17.95
CA GLN A 86 -5.58 8.86 -18.37
C GLN A 86 -5.46 8.17 -19.73
N ASN A 87 -6.25 7.11 -19.98
CA ASN A 87 -6.25 6.37 -21.24
C ASN A 87 -6.71 7.21 -22.43
N GLU A 88 -7.54 8.23 -22.20
CA GLU A 88 -7.99 9.17 -23.22
C GLU A 88 -7.07 10.40 -23.37
N GLY A 89 -6.00 10.49 -22.57
CA GLY A 89 -5.10 11.65 -22.58
C GLY A 89 -5.59 12.85 -21.77
N HIS A 90 -6.70 12.73 -21.04
CA HIS A 90 -7.23 13.77 -20.15
C HIS A 90 -6.47 13.81 -18.81
N ARG A 91 -5.20 14.22 -18.90
CA ARG A 91 -4.23 14.19 -17.80
C ARG A 91 -4.66 14.99 -16.56
N ALA A 92 -5.25 16.17 -16.74
CA ALA A 92 -5.71 17.00 -15.61
C ALA A 92 -6.87 16.34 -14.84
N ASP A 93 -7.78 15.69 -15.55
CA ASP A 93 -8.92 15.00 -14.93
C ASP A 93 -8.47 13.71 -14.21
N ALA A 94 -7.51 12.99 -14.80
CA ALA A 94 -6.88 11.84 -14.15
C ALA A 94 -6.24 12.25 -12.81
N HIS A 95 -5.50 13.37 -12.79
CA HIS A 95 -4.92 13.92 -11.56
C HIS A 95 -5.97 14.19 -10.49
N LYS A 96 -7.04 14.91 -10.83
CA LYS A 96 -8.13 15.23 -9.89
C LYS A 96 -8.79 13.97 -9.33
N ALA A 97 -9.03 12.98 -10.18
CA ALA A 97 -9.67 11.74 -9.80
C ALA A 97 -8.78 10.90 -8.87
N TYR A 98 -7.48 10.79 -9.16
CA TYR A 98 -6.54 10.14 -8.24
C TYR A 98 -6.42 10.89 -6.91
N ASP A 99 -6.45 12.22 -6.91
CA ASP A 99 -6.48 13.01 -5.67
C ASP A 99 -7.74 12.77 -4.84
N ALA A 100 -8.90 12.66 -5.48
CA ALA A 100 -10.13 12.31 -4.79
C ALA A 100 -10.06 10.90 -4.17
N ALA A 101 -9.51 9.91 -4.89
CA ALA A 101 -9.30 8.57 -4.34
C ALA A 101 -8.34 8.58 -3.13
N LEU A 102 -7.24 9.32 -3.24
CA LEU A 102 -6.22 9.43 -2.18
C LEU A 102 -6.69 10.27 -0.98
N LYS A 103 -7.67 11.15 -1.17
CA LYS A 103 -8.31 11.87 -0.06
C LYS A 103 -9.14 10.92 0.81
N THR A 104 -9.79 9.92 0.21
CA THR A 104 -10.50 8.87 0.96
C THR A 104 -9.51 7.89 1.59
N ASP A 105 -8.53 7.42 0.84
CA ASP A 105 -7.52 6.46 1.29
C ASP A 105 -6.10 6.91 0.90
N PRO A 106 -5.37 7.57 1.83
CA PRO A 106 -4.02 8.06 1.57
C PRO A 106 -2.99 6.96 1.26
N SER A 107 -3.32 5.70 1.54
CA SER A 107 -2.45 4.53 1.33
C SER A 107 -2.83 3.74 0.07
N TYR A 108 -3.78 4.20 -0.74
CA TYR A 108 -4.25 3.44 -1.88
C TYR A 108 -3.16 3.30 -2.97
N THR A 109 -2.45 2.18 -2.94
CA THR A 109 -1.24 1.90 -3.73
C THR A 109 -1.43 2.15 -5.21
N SER A 110 -2.52 1.65 -5.82
CA SER A 110 -2.78 1.82 -7.26
C SER A 110 -2.95 3.29 -7.66
N ALA A 111 -3.63 4.10 -6.84
CA ALA A 111 -3.80 5.52 -7.10
C ALA A 111 -2.48 6.30 -6.89
N LEU A 112 -1.71 5.97 -5.86
CA LEU A 112 -0.37 6.55 -5.64
C LEU A 112 0.54 6.27 -6.84
N PHE A 113 0.57 5.01 -7.29
CA PHE A 113 1.36 4.54 -8.40
C PHE A 113 0.98 5.24 -9.72
N ASN A 114 -0.29 5.19 -10.13
CA ASN A 114 -0.71 5.79 -11.39
C ASN A 114 -0.55 7.31 -11.39
N LYS A 115 -0.81 7.99 -10.27
CA LYS A 115 -0.55 9.43 -10.15
C LYS A 115 0.94 9.74 -10.28
N ALA A 116 1.82 8.91 -9.73
CA ALA A 116 3.25 9.08 -9.89
C ALA A 116 3.70 8.90 -11.33
N LEU A 117 3.18 7.89 -12.05
CA LEU A 117 3.46 7.70 -13.47
C LEU A 117 3.00 8.88 -14.31
N LEU A 118 1.90 9.51 -13.92
CA LEU A 118 1.48 10.77 -14.51
C LEU A 118 2.60 11.79 -14.30
N LEU A 119 2.98 12.13 -13.07
CA LEU A 119 3.98 13.16 -12.77
C LEU A 119 5.39 12.90 -13.32
N LYS A 120 5.79 11.64 -13.53
CA LYS A 120 7.20 11.21 -13.75
C LYS A 120 8.02 12.08 -14.73
N THR A 121 7.41 12.56 -15.81
CA THR A 121 8.09 13.40 -16.81
C THR A 121 8.17 14.88 -16.39
N ASP A 122 7.08 15.44 -15.86
CA ASP A 122 6.96 16.87 -15.59
C ASP A 122 7.45 17.25 -14.18
N ASP A 123 7.28 16.36 -13.21
CA ASP A 123 7.65 16.49 -11.80
C ASP A 123 8.20 15.15 -11.25
N PRO A 124 9.48 14.83 -11.55
CA PRO A 124 10.10 13.58 -11.10
C PRO A 124 10.25 13.52 -9.56
N ASP A 125 10.33 14.65 -8.86
CA ASP A 125 10.41 14.69 -7.40
C ASP A 125 9.07 14.33 -6.75
N GLY A 126 7.98 14.91 -7.25
CA GLY A 126 6.63 14.55 -6.85
C GLY A 126 6.30 13.09 -7.15
N ALA A 127 6.71 12.60 -8.33
CA ALA A 127 6.57 11.19 -8.69
C ALA A 127 7.32 10.27 -7.71
N LEU A 128 8.59 10.57 -7.41
CA LEU A 128 9.38 9.78 -6.46
C LEU A 128 8.77 9.76 -5.06
N LYS A 129 8.22 10.88 -4.58
CA LYS A 129 7.53 10.96 -3.30
C LYS A 129 6.29 10.05 -3.27
N LEU A 130 5.51 10.03 -4.34
CA LEU A 130 4.32 9.16 -4.45
C LEU A 130 4.70 7.68 -4.57
N LEU A 131 5.72 7.34 -5.34
CA LEU A 131 6.21 5.96 -5.45
C LEU A 131 6.74 5.44 -4.12
N ARG A 132 7.47 6.26 -3.36
CA ARG A 132 7.93 5.91 -1.99
C ARG A 132 6.76 5.65 -1.05
N ARG A 133 5.68 6.42 -1.15
CA ARG A 133 4.44 6.15 -0.41
C ARG A 133 3.78 4.84 -0.87
N ALA A 134 3.80 4.54 -2.17
CA ALA A 134 3.22 3.31 -2.70
C ALA A 134 3.95 2.07 -2.14
N VAL A 135 5.28 2.05 -2.13
CA VAL A 135 6.05 0.93 -1.55
C VAL A 135 5.98 0.88 -0.02
N ALA A 136 5.73 2.01 0.67
CA ALA A 136 5.47 2.02 2.10
C ALA A 136 4.09 1.42 2.44
N ALA A 137 3.08 1.64 1.57
CA ALA A 137 1.75 1.06 1.73
C ALA A 137 1.70 -0.41 1.32
N ASP A 138 2.45 -0.78 0.28
CA ASP A 138 2.61 -2.16 -0.19
C ASP A 138 4.09 -2.45 -0.49
N PRO A 139 4.83 -3.04 0.47
CA PRO A 139 6.22 -3.43 0.29
C PRO A 139 6.46 -4.49 -0.79
N LYS A 140 5.40 -5.12 -1.33
CA LYS A 140 5.51 -6.12 -2.41
C LYS A 140 5.25 -5.53 -3.79
N ALA A 141 5.05 -4.21 -3.91
CA ALA A 141 4.82 -3.52 -5.17
C ALA A 141 6.10 -3.42 -6.04
N ALA A 142 6.52 -4.55 -6.64
CA ALA A 142 7.73 -4.68 -7.45
C ALA A 142 7.84 -3.60 -8.55
N THR A 143 6.75 -3.33 -9.27
CA THR A 143 6.71 -2.32 -10.33
C THR A 143 6.93 -0.90 -9.79
N ALA A 144 6.49 -0.60 -8.56
CA ALA A 144 6.75 0.69 -7.94
C ALA A 144 8.25 0.86 -7.63
N TYR A 145 8.92 -0.16 -7.10
CA TYR A 145 10.38 -0.15 -6.93
C TYR A 145 11.13 0.04 -8.26
N PHE A 146 10.68 -0.61 -9.34
CA PHE A 146 11.25 -0.42 -10.67
C PHE A 146 11.19 1.05 -11.11
N HIS A 147 10.02 1.67 -10.99
CA HIS A 147 9.85 3.08 -11.35
C HIS A 147 10.58 4.05 -10.40
N ILE A 148 10.81 3.68 -9.14
CA ILE A 148 11.73 4.41 -8.24
C ILE A 148 13.13 4.39 -8.82
N GLY A 149 13.63 3.21 -9.21
CA GLY A 149 14.94 3.04 -9.85
C GLY A 149 15.10 3.90 -11.10
N GLU A 150 14.11 3.87 -12.01
CA GLU A 150 14.13 4.70 -13.21
C GLU A 150 14.14 6.20 -12.90
N THR A 151 13.37 6.62 -11.91
CA THR A 151 13.26 8.04 -11.55
C THR A 151 14.56 8.53 -10.90
N LEU A 152 15.21 7.70 -10.06
CA LEU A 152 16.49 8.00 -9.44
C LEU A 152 17.64 8.01 -10.45
N ALA A 153 17.67 7.06 -11.39
CA ALA A 153 18.65 7.00 -12.47
C ALA A 153 18.58 8.26 -13.34
N ARG A 154 17.38 8.72 -13.71
CA ARG A 154 17.20 9.98 -14.46
C ARG A 154 17.69 11.22 -13.70
N LYS A 155 17.72 11.15 -12.36
CA LYS A 155 18.24 12.20 -11.48
C LYS A 155 19.73 12.03 -11.16
N GLY A 156 20.43 11.07 -11.77
CA GLY A 156 21.85 10.78 -11.52
C GLY A 156 22.14 10.17 -10.15
N ARG A 157 21.15 9.57 -9.49
CA ARG A 157 21.28 8.94 -8.17
C ARG A 157 21.48 7.43 -8.32
N ASP A 158 22.60 7.06 -8.92
CA ASP A 158 22.82 5.70 -9.44
C ASP A 158 22.83 4.63 -8.34
N GLU A 159 23.45 4.89 -7.18
CA GLU A 159 23.47 3.94 -6.06
C GLU A 159 22.06 3.61 -5.56
N GLN A 160 21.25 4.65 -5.30
CA GLN A 160 19.87 4.48 -4.87
C GLN A 160 19.00 3.81 -5.95
N ALA A 161 19.32 4.05 -7.23
CA ALA A 161 18.64 3.40 -8.34
C ALA A 161 18.96 1.90 -8.40
N ARG A 162 20.23 1.49 -8.20
CA ARG A 162 20.63 0.08 -8.11
C ARG A 162 19.86 -0.66 -7.03
N ASP A 163 19.77 -0.07 -5.85
CA ASP A 163 19.03 -0.66 -4.72
C ASP A 163 17.55 -0.86 -5.05
N ALA A 164 16.92 0.14 -5.65
CA ALA A 164 15.52 0.05 -6.04
C ALA A 164 15.28 -1.01 -7.14
N TYR A 165 16.17 -1.10 -8.14
CA TYR A 165 16.07 -2.14 -9.17
C TYR A 165 16.30 -3.54 -8.61
N ARG A 166 17.23 -3.69 -7.67
CA ARG A 166 17.47 -4.96 -6.98
C ARG A 166 16.22 -5.42 -6.25
N GLN A 167 15.61 -4.53 -5.44
CA GLN A 167 14.36 -4.84 -4.74
C GLN A 167 13.22 -5.22 -5.68
N ALA A 168 13.10 -4.51 -6.82
CA ALA A 168 12.08 -4.82 -7.82
C ALA A 168 12.21 -6.24 -8.38
N VAL A 169 13.45 -6.68 -8.65
CA VAL A 169 13.73 -7.99 -9.26
C VAL A 169 13.72 -9.12 -8.23
N GLU A 170 14.08 -8.86 -6.98
CA GLU A 170 13.87 -9.80 -5.87
C GLU A 170 12.38 -10.12 -5.68
N LEU A 171 11.51 -9.10 -5.75
CA LEU A 171 10.06 -9.27 -5.66
C LEU A 171 9.44 -9.85 -6.94
N ASN A 172 9.97 -9.50 -8.11
CA ASN A 172 9.50 -10.02 -9.39
C ASN A 172 10.66 -10.18 -10.39
N SER A 173 11.15 -11.41 -10.52
CA SER A 173 12.30 -11.77 -11.35
C SER A 173 12.13 -11.42 -12.84
N SER A 174 10.90 -11.35 -13.35
CA SER A 174 10.61 -10.99 -14.75
C SER A 174 10.99 -9.54 -15.09
N LEU A 175 11.12 -8.66 -14.09
CA LEU A 175 11.51 -7.27 -14.30
C LEU A 175 13.00 -7.12 -14.66
N ARG A 176 13.82 -8.17 -14.48
CA ARG A 176 15.27 -8.13 -14.77
C ARG A 176 15.59 -7.74 -16.21
N SER A 177 14.78 -8.20 -17.17
CA SER A 177 14.97 -7.86 -18.58
C SER A 177 14.72 -6.37 -18.86
N GLN A 178 13.86 -5.73 -18.07
CA GLN A 178 13.50 -4.31 -18.20
C GLN A 178 14.51 -3.37 -17.51
N VAL A 179 15.34 -3.89 -16.59
CA VAL A 179 16.38 -3.09 -15.93
C VAL A 179 17.42 -2.64 -16.97
N PRO A 180 17.79 -1.34 -17.03
CA PRO A 180 18.80 -0.85 -17.96
C PRO A 180 20.16 -1.53 -17.75
N GLU A 181 20.92 -1.73 -18.83
CA GLU A 181 22.16 -2.51 -18.82
C GLU A 181 23.17 -2.08 -17.76
N SER A 182 23.33 -0.77 -17.58
CA SER A 182 24.23 -0.18 -16.58
C SER A 182 23.89 -0.54 -15.13
N TYR A 183 22.72 -1.13 -14.87
CA TYR A 183 22.25 -1.54 -13.55
C TYR A 183 22.11 -3.07 -13.40
N ARG A 184 22.21 -3.86 -14.47
CA ARG A 184 21.89 -5.31 -14.44
C ARG A 184 22.83 -6.13 -13.55
N GLU A 185 24.11 -5.76 -13.48
CA GLU A 185 25.10 -6.43 -12.61
C GLU A 185 24.70 -6.34 -11.13
N SER A 186 24.26 -5.16 -10.69
CA SER A 186 23.84 -4.93 -9.30
C SER A 186 22.62 -5.76 -8.87
N VAL A 187 21.84 -6.23 -9.85
CA VAL A 187 20.67 -7.08 -9.64
C VAL A 187 21.03 -8.57 -9.76
N ALA A 188 22.21 -8.90 -10.28
CA ALA A 188 22.74 -10.26 -10.35
C ALA A 188 23.34 -10.71 -9.02
N SER A 189 24.07 -9.83 -8.34
CA SER A 189 24.86 -10.14 -7.14
C SER A 189 24.03 -10.42 -5.87
N GLY A 190 22.77 -9.96 -5.81
CA GLY A 190 21.89 -10.20 -4.65
C GLY A 190 21.50 -11.66 -4.44
N ARG A 191 21.62 -12.54 -5.45
CA ARG A 191 21.42 -13.99 -5.26
C ARG A 191 22.58 -14.66 -4.53
N SER A 192 23.80 -14.15 -4.67
CA SER A 192 25.00 -14.81 -4.15
C SER A 192 25.26 -14.55 -2.67
N SER A 193 24.64 -13.52 -2.08
CA SER A 193 24.91 -13.08 -0.70
C SER A 193 23.92 -13.63 0.34
N ASN A 194 22.75 -14.13 -0.09
CA ASN A 194 21.75 -14.73 0.81
C ASN A 194 21.89 -16.26 0.95
N GLU A 195 22.73 -16.91 0.14
CA GLU A 195 22.96 -18.36 0.19
C GLU A 195 24.19 -18.72 1.05
N SER A 196 24.93 -17.72 1.55
CA SER A 196 26.16 -17.90 2.34
C SER A 196 25.95 -17.92 3.86
N THR A 197 24.73 -17.69 4.35
CA THR A 197 24.46 -17.55 5.80
C THR A 197 23.60 -18.66 6.40
N GLU A 198 23.09 -19.61 5.62
CA GLU A 198 22.30 -20.75 6.13
C GLU A 198 23.04 -22.11 6.12
N ALA A 199 24.31 -22.14 5.69
CA ALA A 199 25.07 -23.39 5.54
C ALA A 199 26.10 -23.67 6.66
N ASP A 200 26.25 -22.80 7.66
CA ASP A 200 27.40 -22.86 8.59
C ASP A 200 27.03 -23.04 10.09
N GLU A 201 25.82 -23.50 10.40
CA GLU A 201 25.38 -23.71 11.80
C GLU A 201 24.93 -25.15 12.09
N SER A 202 25.44 -26.14 11.35
CA SER A 202 25.11 -27.55 11.59
C SER A 202 26.28 -28.53 11.46
N THR A 203 27.49 -28.19 11.92
CA THR A 203 28.55 -29.19 12.16
C THR A 203 29.56 -28.70 13.21
N GLU A 204 29.14 -28.51 14.46
CA GLU A 204 30.12 -28.33 15.55
C GLU A 204 29.60 -28.90 16.88
N ASP A 205 29.20 -30.18 16.88
CA ASP A 205 28.96 -30.90 18.14
C ASP A 205 29.07 -32.43 17.98
N ALA A 206 30.25 -32.94 17.58
CA ALA A 206 30.59 -34.37 17.71
C ALA A 206 32.07 -34.66 17.41
N ALA A 207 33.01 -34.11 18.19
CA ALA A 207 34.38 -34.66 18.23
C ALA A 207 35.18 -34.11 19.42
N ASN A 208 34.78 -34.39 20.67
CA ASN A 208 35.75 -34.36 21.76
C ASN A 208 35.36 -35.20 22.98
N SER A 209 35.48 -36.53 22.87
CA SER A 209 35.83 -37.37 24.01
C SER A 209 36.39 -38.69 23.51
N GLU A 210 37.72 -38.83 23.54
CA GLU A 210 38.46 -40.09 23.76
C GLU A 210 39.91 -39.88 23.32
N ALA A 211 40.73 -39.34 24.22
CA ALA A 211 42.17 -39.54 24.23
C ALA A 211 42.72 -39.08 25.58
N ASP A 212 42.71 -39.96 26.57
CA ASP A 212 43.68 -39.86 27.68
C ASP A 212 43.85 -41.24 28.34
N GLU A 213 44.87 -41.99 27.93
CA GLU A 213 45.57 -42.91 28.84
C GLU A 213 46.94 -43.34 28.28
N SER A 214 47.97 -42.61 28.69
CA SER A 214 49.39 -43.03 28.70
C SER A 214 50.04 -42.07 29.69
N THR A 215 50.74 -42.43 30.76
CA THR A 215 51.61 -43.55 31.13
C THR A 215 51.94 -43.33 32.61
N GLU A 216 52.22 -44.35 33.42
CA GLU A 216 53.26 -44.18 34.45
C GLU A 216 53.90 -45.51 34.88
N ASP A 217 55.23 -45.47 34.86
CA ASP A 217 56.19 -46.51 35.23
C ASP A 217 56.15 -46.86 36.72
N ALA A 218 56.39 -48.13 37.05
CA ALA A 218 56.93 -48.52 38.35
C ALA A 218 57.91 -49.69 38.21
N VAL A 219 59.08 -49.47 38.80
CA VAL A 219 60.32 -50.26 38.80
C VAL A 219 60.38 -51.21 40.01
N ASN A 220 61.07 -52.35 39.84
CA ASN A 220 61.65 -53.27 40.87
C ASN A 220 60.68 -54.09 41.76
N SER A 221 60.98 -55.30 42.26
CA SER A 221 62.19 -56.14 42.34
C SER A 221 61.79 -57.58 42.81
N GLU A 222 62.71 -58.54 42.64
CA GLU A 222 62.84 -59.83 43.39
C GLU A 222 61.74 -60.91 43.22
N THR A 223 61.94 -62.23 43.24
CA THR A 223 63.01 -63.26 43.18
C THR A 223 62.24 -64.59 42.97
N PRO A 224 62.84 -65.69 42.47
CA PRO A 224 62.15 -66.99 42.36
C PRO A 224 62.44 -67.88 43.57
N ASP A 225 61.42 -68.50 44.18
CA ASP A 225 61.62 -69.72 44.98
C ASP A 225 60.40 -70.66 44.96
N ARG A 226 60.72 -71.94 44.69
CA ARG A 226 59.96 -73.21 44.79
C ARG A 226 58.94 -73.60 43.73
#